data_AF-A0A0C9URJ6-F1
#
_entry.id   AF-A0A0C9URJ6-F1
#
_cell.length_a   1.000
_cell.length_b   1.000
_cell.length_c   1.000
_cell.angle_alpha   90.00
_cell.angle_beta   90.00
_cell.angle_gamma   90.00
#
_symmetry.space_group_name_H-M   'P 1'
#
loop_
_entity.id
_entity.type
_entity.pdbx_description
1 polymer ?
#
loop_
_entity_poly.entity_id
_entity_poly.type
_entity_poly.pdbx_seq_one_letter_code
_entity_poly.pdbx_strand_id
1 'polypeptide(L)'
;MVSTLQFYTENGTKPLPYDPWTTHPIPLKDIEAAAEKQGVTFQKGDILLLRIGFIQKFNSVSQEERDGLSGKKETLAGIEQTEEMKAFLWDNHFSAIASDQPALESWPPKEEFGHLHQTILGLFGMPIGEFFDLEALAKVAEETGRHTFFFSSWPLNVLGGIASPANAAAIF
;
A
#
# COMPACT_ATOMS: atom_id res chain seq x y z
N MET A 1 3.13 8.73 -4.15
CA MET A 1 3.50 7.41 -3.60
C MET A 1 4.36 7.61 -2.37
N VAL A 2 4.01 6.94 -1.28
CA VAL A 2 4.82 6.87 -0.06
C VAL A 2 5.39 5.46 0.07
N SER A 3 6.69 5.36 0.26
CA SER A 3 7.41 4.07 0.33
C SER A 3 7.98 3.90 1.73
N THR A 4 7.23 3.22 2.60
CA THR A 4 7.71 2.86 3.95
C THR A 4 8.85 1.85 3.88
N LEU A 5 8.87 1.02 2.83
CA LEU A 5 10.01 0.14 2.56
C LEU A 5 11.32 0.92 2.39
N GLN A 6 11.35 1.96 1.55
CA GLN A 6 12.55 2.79 1.38
C GLN A 6 12.90 3.54 2.66
N PHE A 7 11.88 3.99 3.41
CA PHE A 7 12.07 4.65 4.69
C PHE A 7 12.79 3.74 5.69
N TYR A 8 12.29 2.52 5.94
CA TYR A 8 12.88 1.58 6.89
C TYR A 8 14.25 1.05 6.46
N THR A 9 14.41 0.76 5.17
CA THR A 9 15.66 0.21 4.62
C THR A 9 16.73 1.27 4.38
N GLU A 10 16.43 2.56 4.61
CA GLU A 10 17.31 3.68 4.25
C GLU A 10 17.84 3.53 2.81
N ASN A 11 16.90 3.43 1.86
CA ASN A 11 17.17 3.18 0.44
C ASN A 11 18.04 1.93 0.20
N GLY A 12 17.72 0.83 0.90
CA GLY A 12 18.39 -0.46 0.74
C GLY A 12 19.73 -0.62 1.48
N THR A 13 20.16 0.36 2.29
CA THR A 13 21.38 0.26 3.10
C THR A 13 21.19 -0.57 4.38
N LYS A 14 19.94 -0.76 4.81
CA LYS A 14 19.55 -1.56 5.98
C LYS A 14 18.54 -2.65 5.60
N PRO A 15 18.53 -3.78 6.32
CA PRO A 15 17.48 -4.78 6.14
C PRO A 15 16.12 -4.23 6.57
N LEU A 16 15.05 -4.73 5.93
CA LEU A 16 13.69 -4.44 6.35
C LEU A 16 13.44 -5.03 7.76
N PRO A 17 12.84 -4.29 8.71
CA PRO A 17 12.69 -4.75 10.09
C PRO A 17 11.52 -5.73 10.29
N TYR A 18 10.81 -6.07 9.23
CA TYR A 18 9.72 -7.05 9.23
C TYR A 18 9.77 -7.89 7.96
N ASP A 19 9.05 -9.01 8.01
CA ASP A 19 8.75 -9.82 6.83
C ASP A 19 7.37 -9.44 6.28
N PRO A 20 7.26 -8.94 5.03
CA PRO A 20 5.99 -8.59 4.40
C PRO A 20 4.96 -9.74 4.32
N TRP A 21 5.41 -10.99 4.43
CA TRP A 21 4.55 -12.20 4.44
C TRP A 21 4.18 -12.65 5.86
N THR A 22 4.35 -11.77 6.85
CA THR A 22 3.95 -11.99 8.23
C THR A 22 3.13 -10.81 8.73
N THR A 23 2.27 -11.04 9.73
CA THR A 23 1.43 -9.99 10.31
C THR A 23 2.29 -8.90 10.89
N HIS A 24 2.24 -7.72 10.27
CA HIS A 24 3.00 -6.55 10.71
C HIS A 24 2.21 -5.27 10.43
N PRO A 25 1.66 -4.61 11.47
CA PRO A 25 0.96 -3.34 11.31
C PRO A 25 1.97 -2.22 11.08
N ILE A 26 1.86 -1.55 9.93
CA ILE A 26 2.60 -0.34 9.61
C ILE A 26 1.90 0.84 10.31
N PRO A 27 2.56 1.48 11.30
CA PRO A 27 1.96 2.57 12.05
C PRO A 27 1.74 3.83 11.20
N LEU A 28 0.69 4.62 11.49
CA LEU A 28 0.45 5.89 10.81
C LEU A 28 1.68 6.81 10.84
N LYS A 29 2.31 6.93 12.00
CA LYS A 29 3.52 7.75 12.20
C LYS A 29 4.66 7.41 11.24
N ASP A 30 4.76 6.15 10.80
CA ASP A 30 5.84 5.71 9.91
C ASP A 30 5.49 6.03 8.45
N ILE A 31 4.19 6.08 8.10
CA ILE A 31 3.71 6.61 6.82
C ILE A 31 3.95 8.11 6.74
N GLU A 32 3.62 8.86 7.81
CA GLU A 32 3.84 10.30 7.88
C GLU A 32 5.34 10.64 7.82
N ALA A 33 6.18 9.94 8.58
CA ALA A 33 7.63 10.13 8.55
C ALA A 33 8.24 9.75 7.20
N ALA A 34 7.75 8.69 6.55
CA ALA A 34 8.16 8.34 5.20
C ALA A 34 7.77 9.42 4.19
N ALA A 35 6.54 9.94 4.27
CA ALA A 35 6.06 11.02 3.41
C ALA A 35 6.88 12.29 3.59
N GLU A 36 7.16 12.70 4.82
CA GLU A 36 8.01 13.85 5.14
C GLU A 36 9.42 13.69 4.55
N LYS A 37 10.06 12.54 4.80
CA LYS A 37 11.41 12.24 4.27
C LYS A 37 11.43 12.22 2.74
N GLN A 38 10.32 11.83 2.11
CA GLN A 38 10.14 11.78 0.65
C GLN A 38 9.66 13.11 0.05
N GLY A 39 9.50 14.15 0.87
CA GLY A 39 9.03 15.46 0.42
C GLY A 39 7.60 15.46 -0.11
N VAL A 40 6.77 14.52 0.34
CA VAL A 40 5.36 14.40 -0.07
C VAL A 40 4.50 15.28 0.81
N THR A 41 3.72 16.17 0.19
CA THR A 41 2.61 16.88 0.82
C THR A 41 1.31 16.37 0.21
N PHE A 42 0.44 15.82 1.04
CA PHE A 42 -0.85 15.29 0.60
C PHE A 42 -1.81 16.41 0.20
N GLN A 43 -2.60 16.15 -0.83
CA GLN A 43 -3.64 17.06 -1.31
C GLN A 43 -4.98 16.33 -1.40
N LYS A 44 -6.05 17.11 -1.24
CA LYS A 44 -7.41 16.61 -1.42
C LYS A 44 -7.56 16.01 -2.83
N GLY A 45 -8.08 14.79 -2.90
CA GLY A 45 -8.30 14.06 -4.14
C GLY A 45 -7.11 13.20 -4.57
N ASP A 46 -5.98 13.25 -3.86
CA ASP A 46 -4.83 12.38 -4.14
C ASP A 46 -5.23 10.89 -4.08
N ILE A 47 -4.53 10.09 -4.88
CA ILE A 47 -4.54 8.63 -4.76
C ILE A 47 -3.27 8.24 -3.98
N LEU A 48 -3.46 7.73 -2.77
CA LEU A 48 -2.33 7.32 -1.92
C LEU A 48 -1.83 5.94 -2.36
N LEU A 49 -0.63 5.88 -2.95
CA LEU A 49 0.06 4.64 -3.26
C LEU A 49 1.08 4.31 -2.18
N LEU A 50 0.97 3.14 -1.55
CA LEU A 50 1.86 2.66 -0.48
C LEU A 50 2.72 1.49 -0.95
N ARG A 51 4.04 1.64 -0.83
CA ARG A 51 5.00 0.56 -1.07
C ARG A 51 5.53 -0.01 0.25
N ILE A 52 5.07 -1.21 0.59
CA ILE A 52 5.32 -1.90 1.88
C ILE A 52 6.22 -3.14 1.68
N GLY A 53 6.25 -3.75 0.50
CA GLY A 53 7.30 -4.72 0.12
C GLY A 53 6.85 -6.14 -0.21
N PHE A 54 5.55 -6.41 -0.32
CA PHE A 54 5.08 -7.76 -0.62
C PHE A 54 5.51 -8.18 -2.02
N ILE A 55 5.32 -7.31 -3.02
CA ILE A 55 5.73 -7.60 -4.41
C ILE A 55 7.25 -7.69 -4.52
N GLN A 56 8.00 -6.82 -3.83
CA GLN A 56 9.46 -6.92 -3.76
C GLN A 56 9.90 -8.29 -3.25
N LYS A 57 9.37 -8.74 -2.10
CA LYS A 57 9.71 -10.04 -1.52
C LYS A 57 9.31 -11.17 -2.47
N PHE A 58 8.10 -11.12 -3.01
CA PHE A 58 7.60 -12.11 -3.95
C PHE A 58 8.54 -12.28 -5.15
N ASN A 59 9.02 -11.18 -5.72
CA ASN A 59 9.95 -11.21 -6.84
C ASN A 59 11.36 -11.72 -6.47
N SER A 60 11.78 -11.56 -5.21
CA SER A 60 13.13 -11.95 -4.74
C SER A 60 13.30 -13.42 -4.35
N VAL A 61 12.21 -14.13 -4.03
CA VAL A 61 12.26 -15.52 -3.55
C VAL A 61 12.13 -16.54 -4.68
N SER A 62 12.42 -17.80 -4.38
CA SER A 62 12.28 -18.92 -5.32
C SER A 62 10.81 -19.25 -5.63
N GLN A 63 10.57 -20.00 -6.73
CA GLN A 63 9.23 -20.48 -7.07
C GLN A 63 8.66 -21.40 -5.98
N GLU A 64 9.48 -22.26 -5.38
CA GLU A 64 9.07 -23.16 -4.29
C GLU A 64 8.55 -22.39 -3.08
N GLU A 65 9.22 -21.29 -2.71
CA GLU A 65 8.77 -20.42 -1.62
C GLU A 65 7.44 -19.72 -1.94
N ARG A 66 7.23 -19.32 -3.20
CA ARG A 66 5.96 -18.71 -3.65
C ARG A 66 4.82 -19.73 -3.63
N ASP A 67 5.05 -20.93 -4.16
CA ASP A 67 4.08 -22.02 -4.17
C ASP A 67 3.68 -22.43 -2.75
N GLY A 68 4.62 -22.30 -1.80
CA GLY A 68 4.38 -22.52 -0.37
C GLY A 68 3.46 -21.51 0.31
N LEU A 69 3.05 -20.41 -0.33
CA LEU A 69 2.14 -19.42 0.24
C LEU A 69 0.70 -19.94 0.38
N SER A 70 0.19 -20.66 -0.63
CA SER A 70 -1.22 -21.06 -0.70
C SER A 70 -1.63 -22.07 0.38
N GLY A 71 -0.66 -22.74 1.00
CA GLY A 71 -0.90 -23.74 2.06
C GLY A 71 -0.77 -23.19 3.49
N LYS A 72 -0.46 -21.90 3.67
CA LYS A 72 -0.21 -21.31 4.98
C LYS A 72 -1.39 -20.47 5.45
N LYS A 73 -1.51 -20.31 6.76
CA LYS A 73 -2.40 -19.29 7.33
C LYS A 73 -1.96 -17.93 6.80
N GLU A 74 -2.90 -17.16 6.30
CA GLU A 74 -2.64 -15.82 5.79
C GLU A 74 -2.18 -14.91 6.93
N THR A 75 -0.97 -14.41 6.80
CA THR A 75 -0.39 -13.38 7.67
C THR A 75 0.29 -12.38 6.76
N LEU A 76 -0.06 -11.12 6.86
CA LEU A 76 0.38 -10.10 5.90
C LEU A 76 0.73 -8.82 6.64
N ALA A 77 1.79 -8.17 6.19
CA ALA A 77 2.03 -6.79 6.56
C ALA A 77 0.97 -5.90 5.90
N GLY A 78 0.79 -4.70 6.46
CA GLY A 78 -0.16 -3.74 5.93
C GLY A 78 -0.39 -2.61 6.92
N ILE A 79 -1.15 -1.60 6.53
CA ILE A 79 -1.42 -0.46 7.43
C ILE A 79 -2.25 -0.89 8.64
N GLU A 80 -2.00 -0.26 9.78
CA GLU A 80 -2.81 -0.50 10.98
C GLU A 80 -4.24 0.02 10.82
N GLN A 81 -5.17 -0.54 11.61
CA GLN A 81 -6.60 -0.22 11.52
C GLN A 81 -7.06 0.86 12.53
N THR A 82 -6.13 1.55 13.17
CA THR A 82 -6.43 2.48 14.28
C THR A 82 -7.39 3.59 13.87
N GLU A 83 -8.09 4.18 14.85
CA GLU A 83 -8.96 5.33 14.59
C GLU A 83 -8.16 6.52 14.03
N GLU A 84 -6.91 6.68 14.46
CA GLU A 84 -5.99 7.67 13.92
C GLU A 84 -5.68 7.43 12.43
N MET A 85 -5.44 6.18 12.02
CA MET A 85 -5.27 5.85 10.60
C MET A 85 -6.53 6.17 9.80
N LYS A 86 -7.71 5.80 10.31
CA LYS A 86 -9.00 6.08 9.65
C LYS A 86 -9.23 7.59 9.52
N ALA A 87 -8.98 8.35 10.58
CA ALA A 87 -9.07 9.81 10.59
C ALA A 87 -8.09 10.43 9.58
N PHE A 88 -6.84 9.97 9.56
CA PHE A 88 -5.84 10.41 8.58
C PHE A 88 -6.33 10.22 7.13
N LEU A 89 -6.86 9.04 6.79
CA LEU A 89 -7.37 8.77 5.46
C LEU A 89 -8.57 9.66 5.11
N TRP A 90 -9.48 9.87 6.06
CA TRP A 90 -10.66 10.70 5.89
C TRP A 90 -10.33 12.20 5.74
N ASP A 91 -9.51 12.73 6.65
CA ASP A 91 -9.20 14.16 6.75
C ASP A 91 -8.34 14.66 5.59
N ASN A 92 -7.46 13.81 5.03
CA ASN A 92 -6.72 14.13 3.81
C ASN A 92 -7.60 14.08 2.55
N HIS A 93 -8.81 13.53 2.64
CA HIS A 93 -9.74 13.37 1.51
C HIS A 93 -9.11 12.68 0.30
N PHE A 94 -8.40 11.57 0.53
CA PHE A 94 -7.90 10.74 -0.57
C PHE A 94 -9.07 10.22 -1.42
N SER A 95 -8.90 10.21 -2.74
CA SER A 95 -9.92 9.68 -3.65
C SER A 95 -9.88 8.15 -3.73
N ALA A 96 -8.71 7.55 -3.49
CA ALA A 96 -8.49 6.12 -3.37
C ALA A 96 -7.17 5.85 -2.63
N ILE A 97 -6.99 4.62 -2.16
CA ILE A 97 -5.73 4.12 -1.62
C ILE A 97 -5.35 2.84 -2.33
N ALA A 98 -4.07 2.64 -2.64
CA ALA A 98 -3.58 1.38 -3.15
C ALA A 98 -2.24 1.00 -2.53
N SER A 99 -1.96 -0.29 -2.48
CA SER A 99 -0.68 -0.80 -1.99
C SER A 99 -0.19 -2.00 -2.80
N ASP A 100 1.08 -2.31 -2.60
CA ASP A 100 1.65 -3.56 -3.08
C ASP A 100 1.27 -4.78 -2.21
N GLN A 101 0.53 -4.57 -1.11
CA GLN A 101 0.06 -5.65 -0.24
C GLN A 101 -1.19 -6.36 -0.80
N PRO A 102 -1.41 -7.64 -0.45
CA PRO A 102 -2.60 -8.39 -0.84
C PRO A 102 -3.89 -7.92 -0.19
N ALA A 103 -3.81 -7.31 0.99
CA ALA A 103 -4.96 -6.99 1.83
C ALA A 103 -4.99 -5.52 2.27
N LEU A 104 -4.10 -4.65 1.77
CA LEU A 104 -3.88 -3.26 2.22
C LEU A 104 -3.56 -3.08 3.73
N GLU A 105 -4.48 -3.45 4.61
CA GLU A 105 -4.36 -3.52 6.06
C GLU A 105 -3.59 -4.77 6.52
N SER A 106 -2.97 -4.68 7.70
CA SER A 106 -2.27 -5.83 8.28
C SER A 106 -3.24 -6.98 8.57
N TRP A 107 -2.86 -8.20 8.21
CA TRP A 107 -3.72 -9.39 8.33
C TRP A 107 -3.10 -10.48 9.22
N PRO A 108 -3.87 -11.13 10.11
CA PRO A 108 -5.26 -10.80 10.46
C PRO A 108 -5.35 -9.43 11.17
N PRO A 109 -6.49 -8.73 11.04
CA PRO A 109 -6.69 -7.44 11.68
C PRO A 109 -6.80 -7.60 13.18
N LYS A 110 -6.48 -6.54 13.92
CA LYS A 110 -6.75 -6.49 15.36
C LYS A 110 -8.25 -6.26 15.58
N GLU A 111 -8.90 -7.20 16.25
CA GLU A 111 -10.36 -7.19 16.45
C GLU A 111 -10.88 -5.89 17.08
N GLU A 112 -10.11 -5.26 17.97
CA GLU A 112 -10.48 -4.03 18.68
C GLU A 112 -10.76 -2.84 17.74
N PHE A 113 -10.19 -2.84 16.54
CA PHE A 113 -10.34 -1.76 15.56
C PHE A 113 -11.30 -2.11 14.42
N GLY A 114 -11.78 -3.36 14.36
CA GLY A 114 -12.55 -3.89 13.24
C GLY A 114 -11.72 -3.98 11.94
N HIS A 115 -12.42 -4.16 10.82
CA HIS A 115 -11.80 -4.25 9.49
C HIS A 115 -11.68 -2.87 8.86
N LEU A 116 -10.49 -2.47 8.44
CA LEU A 116 -10.29 -1.20 7.75
C LEU A 116 -11.06 -1.18 6.41
N HIS A 117 -11.05 -2.31 5.69
CA HIS A 117 -11.83 -2.50 4.46
C HIS A 117 -13.28 -2.08 4.57
N GLN A 118 -13.98 -2.54 5.60
CA GLN A 118 -15.41 -2.26 5.79
C GLN A 118 -15.63 -0.76 6.00
N THR A 119 -14.72 -0.12 6.73
CA THR A 119 -14.77 1.31 7.00
C THR A 119 -14.59 2.10 5.71
N ILE A 120 -13.48 1.87 4.98
CA ILE A 120 -13.11 2.76 3.87
C ILE A 120 -13.94 2.48 2.60
N LEU A 121 -14.32 1.23 2.33
CA LEU A 121 -15.21 0.92 1.21
C LEU A 121 -16.66 1.28 1.52
N GLY A 122 -17.18 0.78 2.65
CA GLY A 122 -18.61 0.84 2.97
C GLY A 122 -19.08 2.19 3.52
N LEU A 123 -18.21 2.88 4.27
CA LEU A 123 -18.58 4.15 4.91
C LEU A 123 -18.00 5.34 4.14
N PHE A 124 -16.70 5.33 3.85
CA PHE A 124 -16.07 6.48 3.19
C PHE A 124 -16.30 6.50 1.68
N GLY A 125 -16.62 5.34 1.08
CA GLY A 125 -16.71 5.20 -0.38
C GLY A 125 -15.34 5.36 -1.07
N MET A 126 -14.26 5.07 -0.37
CA MET A 126 -12.88 5.15 -0.85
C MET A 126 -12.45 3.80 -1.46
N PRO A 127 -12.20 3.72 -2.78
CA PRO A 127 -11.75 2.49 -3.42
C PRO A 127 -10.37 2.05 -2.92
N ILE A 128 -10.15 0.73 -2.97
CA ILE A 128 -8.90 0.07 -2.58
C ILE A 128 -8.24 -0.55 -3.82
N GLY A 129 -6.91 -0.40 -3.93
CA GLY A 129 -6.07 -1.15 -4.86
C GLY A 129 -5.09 -2.06 -4.13
N GLU A 130 -5.01 -3.31 -4.57
CA GLU A 130 -4.14 -4.35 -3.99
C GLU A 130 -3.25 -4.95 -5.07
N PHE A 131 -2.12 -5.54 -4.66
CA PHE A 131 -1.14 -6.15 -5.56
C PHE A 131 -0.57 -5.20 -6.63
N PHE A 132 -0.46 -3.91 -6.33
CA PHE A 132 0.20 -2.99 -7.25
C PHE A 132 1.70 -3.29 -7.28
N ASP A 133 2.24 -3.57 -8.47
CA ASP A 133 3.69 -3.59 -8.65
C ASP A 133 4.22 -2.15 -8.70
N LEU A 134 4.84 -1.73 -7.61
CA LEU A 134 5.39 -0.39 -7.43
C LEU A 134 6.90 -0.34 -7.63
N GLU A 135 7.57 -1.44 -8.03
CA GLU A 135 9.04 -1.51 -8.05
C GLU A 135 9.64 -0.58 -9.11
N ALA A 136 9.11 -0.64 -10.34
CA ALA A 136 9.55 0.26 -11.41
C ALA A 136 9.22 1.72 -11.09
N LEU A 137 8.06 1.98 -10.49
CA LEU A 137 7.64 3.31 -10.07
C LEU A 137 8.55 3.90 -8.99
N ALA A 138 8.92 3.09 -7.99
CA ALA A 138 9.81 3.50 -6.91
C ALA A 138 11.21 3.85 -7.41
N LYS A 139 11.72 3.10 -8.40
CA LYS A 139 12.98 3.41 -9.07
C LYS A 139 12.93 4.77 -9.79
N VAL A 140 11.89 5.02 -10.59
CA VAL A 140 11.73 6.32 -11.29
C VAL A 140 11.56 7.47 -10.29
N ALA A 141 10.82 7.26 -9.21
CA ALA A 141 10.66 8.25 -8.15
C ALA A 141 11.99 8.61 -7.49
N GLU A 142 12.86 7.63 -7.26
CA GLU A 142 14.20 7.84 -6.71
C GLU A 142 15.12 8.56 -7.71
N GLU A 143 15.17 8.10 -8.97
CA GLU A 143 15.99 8.70 -10.02
C GLU A 143 15.62 10.17 -10.31
N THR A 144 14.34 10.51 -10.19
CA THR A 144 13.83 11.86 -10.43
C THR A 144 13.75 12.72 -9.17
N GLY A 145 13.88 12.12 -7.99
CA GLY A 145 13.61 12.78 -6.70
C GLY A 145 12.16 13.21 -6.51
N ARG A 146 11.20 12.60 -7.23
CA ARG A 146 9.79 12.99 -7.22
C ARG A 146 8.91 11.83 -6.76
N HIS A 147 8.19 12.04 -5.67
CA HIS A 147 7.22 11.06 -5.15
C HIS A 147 5.76 11.39 -5.51
N THR A 148 5.53 12.47 -6.26
CA THR A 148 4.23 12.91 -6.76
C THR A 148 4.24 12.99 -8.29
N PHE A 149 3.16 12.52 -8.90
CA PHE A 149 3.02 12.32 -10.34
C PHE A 149 1.55 12.22 -10.70
N PHE A 150 1.23 12.36 -11.99
CA PHE A 150 -0.11 12.07 -12.47
C PHE A 150 -0.31 10.55 -12.48
N PHE A 151 -1.38 10.07 -11.86
CA PHE A 151 -1.71 8.66 -11.81
C PHE A 151 -3.11 8.44 -12.40
N SER A 152 -3.23 7.42 -13.24
CA SER A 152 -4.51 7.03 -13.82
C SER A 152 -4.68 5.52 -13.74
N SER A 153 -5.89 5.09 -13.38
CA SER A 153 -6.31 3.70 -13.29
C SER A 153 -7.63 3.58 -14.05
N TRP A 154 -7.68 2.68 -15.03
CA TRP A 154 -8.83 2.52 -15.92
C TRP A 154 -9.49 1.16 -15.70
N PRO A 155 -10.41 1.05 -14.73
CA PRO A 155 -11.11 -0.21 -14.50
C PRO A 155 -11.94 -0.61 -15.72
N LEU A 156 -12.10 -1.92 -15.90
CA LEU A 156 -12.93 -2.49 -16.95
C LEU A 156 -14.39 -2.07 -16.76
N ASN A 157 -15.07 -1.77 -17.87
CA ASN A 157 -16.49 -1.47 -17.86
C ASN A 157 -17.31 -2.79 -17.76
N VAL A 158 -17.47 -3.28 -16.53
CA VAL A 158 -18.21 -4.52 -16.22
C VAL A 158 -19.46 -4.17 -15.43
N LEU A 159 -20.64 -4.37 -16.04
CA LEU A 159 -21.91 -4.13 -15.36
C LEU A 159 -22.05 -5.05 -14.15
N GLY A 160 -22.26 -4.48 -12.96
CA GLY A 160 -22.34 -5.23 -11.70
C GLY A 160 -21.00 -5.78 -11.20
N GLY A 161 -19.89 -5.38 -11.81
CA GLY A 161 -18.55 -5.72 -11.34
C GLY A 161 -18.25 -5.09 -9.98
N ILE A 162 -17.69 -5.88 -9.06
CA ILE A 162 -17.29 -5.42 -7.72
C ILE A 162 -15.78 -5.12 -7.62
N ALA A 163 -15.02 -5.46 -8.66
CA ALA A 163 -13.59 -5.23 -8.77
C ALA A 163 -13.16 -5.26 -10.25
N SER A 164 -11.95 -4.78 -10.52
CA SER A 164 -11.31 -4.82 -11.84
C SER A 164 -9.79 -4.90 -11.66
N PRO A 165 -9.05 -5.54 -12.58
CA PRO A 165 -7.63 -5.22 -12.75
C PRO A 165 -7.45 -3.71 -12.90
N ALA A 166 -6.37 -3.17 -12.34
CA ALA A 166 -6.18 -1.72 -12.27
C ALA A 166 -6.05 -1.07 -13.66
N ASN A 167 -5.30 -1.71 -14.58
CA ASN A 167 -4.86 -1.09 -15.84
C ASN A 167 -4.38 0.34 -15.56
N ALA A 168 -3.26 0.46 -14.86
CA ALA A 168 -2.82 1.71 -14.27
C ALA A 168 -1.50 2.22 -14.87
N ALA A 169 -1.34 3.54 -14.91
CA ALA A 169 -0.13 4.21 -15.35
C ALA A 169 0.19 5.41 -14.45
N ALA A 170 1.49 5.63 -14.23
CA ALA A 170 2.03 6.81 -13.59
C ALA A 170 2.84 7.63 -14.61
N ILE A 171 2.67 8.95 -14.61
CA ILE A 171 3.29 9.89 -15.55
C ILE A 171 3.99 11.00 -14.77
N PHE A 172 5.29 11.15 -14.99
CA PHE A 172 6.17 12.12 -14.34
C PHE A 172 6.32 13.40 -15.16
#